data_AF-A0A0K1PTI1-F1
#
_entry.id   AF-A0A0K1PTI1-F1
#
_cell.length_a   1.000
_cell.length_b   1.000
_cell.length_c   1.000
_cell.angle_alpha   90.00
_cell.angle_beta   90.00
_cell.angle_gamma   90.00
#
_symmetry.space_group_name_H-M   'P 1'
#
loop_
_entity.id
_entity.type
_entity.pdbx_description
1 polymer ?
#
loop_
_entity_poly.entity_id
_entity_poly.type
_entity_poly.pdbx_seq_one_letter_code
_entity_poly.pdbx_strand_id
1 'polypeptide(L)'
;MDWQRLVYEAMCATEEGGLSEQDGKALEARVLADANDVDARVRLVGFYLGGLSPERHRRRAEHVAWLAEHRPDIGLSGFGYIEEEQTPEGHEAIRRAWVAVAAQPDAKVHILENAATFLGVNHPAEAEALFRRALAMDPENGSWRKRIAHTLTNRATRAKWTGDSSERRRYARAAIEELEVALDLSQEDWCALGIRIDLTRAAVLAEDWVRVRETAERVLVDNETCWRTYLYGNAIHWANIALGFAALADDQLTAASSYLVRAGKTPGSPQLNSFGPDRELARALLARGERTAVSTYLEDCARFWAGEEAHLTGWRTAIERGEPTKLELPEESDDA
;
A
#
# COMPACT_ATOMS: atom_id res chain seq x y z
N MET A 1 11.77 11.23 -23.41
CA MET A 1 11.05 10.05 -23.91
C MET A 1 10.33 9.45 -22.73
N ASP A 2 9.03 9.19 -22.84
CA ASP A 2 8.23 8.65 -21.75
C ASP A 2 8.26 7.11 -21.83
N TRP A 3 9.16 6.51 -21.06
CA TRP A 3 9.35 5.05 -21.06
C TRP A 3 8.16 4.31 -20.49
N GLN A 4 7.47 4.87 -19.49
CA GLN A 4 6.31 4.23 -18.87
C GLN A 4 5.14 4.15 -19.85
N ARG A 5 4.93 5.22 -20.62
CA ARG A 5 3.96 5.20 -21.72
C ARG A 5 4.24 4.12 -22.76
N LEU A 6 5.51 3.91 -23.12
CA LEU A 6 5.88 2.83 -24.06
C LEU A 6 5.57 1.44 -23.49
N VAL A 7 5.81 1.22 -22.20
CA VAL A 7 5.43 -0.05 -21.55
C VAL A 7 3.92 -0.23 -21.56
N TYR A 8 3.17 0.82 -21.20
CA TYR A 8 1.71 0.80 -21.18
C TYR A 8 1.12 0.48 -22.56
N GLU A 9 1.54 1.22 -23.59
CA GLU A 9 1.09 1.00 -24.98
C GLU A 9 1.41 -0.43 -25.45
N ALA A 10 2.58 -0.96 -25.08
CA ALA A 10 2.99 -2.32 -25.43
C ALA A 10 2.19 -3.43 -24.73
N MET A 11 1.65 -3.15 -23.53
CA MET A 11 0.90 -4.10 -22.70
C MET A 11 -0.57 -4.22 -23.10
N CYS A 12 -1.14 -3.17 -23.70
CA CYS A 12 -2.56 -3.13 -24.08
C CYS A 12 -2.98 -4.31 -24.96
N ALA A 13 -4.28 -4.55 -25.07
CA ALA A 13 -4.79 -5.53 -26.02
C ALA A 13 -4.40 -5.13 -27.45
N THR A 14 -4.18 -6.10 -28.35
CA THR A 14 -3.81 -5.82 -29.75
C THR A 14 -4.86 -4.97 -30.47
N GLU A 15 -6.13 -5.13 -30.10
CA GLU A 15 -7.26 -4.33 -30.63
C GLU A 15 -7.20 -2.86 -30.19
N GLU A 16 -6.51 -2.59 -29.08
CA GLU A 16 -6.28 -1.26 -28.51
C GLU A 16 -4.91 -0.67 -28.91
N GLY A 17 -4.19 -1.34 -29.81
CA GLY A 17 -2.87 -0.91 -30.29
C GLY A 17 -1.67 -1.53 -29.56
N GLY A 18 -1.89 -2.54 -28.72
CA GLY A 18 -0.82 -3.30 -28.11
C GLY A 18 -0.11 -4.29 -29.05
N LEU A 19 0.98 -4.88 -28.57
CA LEU A 19 1.88 -5.68 -29.40
C LEU A 19 1.37 -7.12 -29.59
N SER A 20 1.40 -7.58 -30.84
CA SER A 20 1.12 -8.97 -31.19
C SER A 20 2.31 -9.90 -30.93
N GLU A 21 2.09 -11.21 -31.00
CA GLU A 21 3.16 -12.22 -30.96
C GLU A 21 4.20 -12.02 -32.09
N GLN A 22 3.79 -11.50 -33.24
CA GLN A 22 4.70 -11.20 -34.33
C GLN A 22 5.57 -9.98 -34.03
N ASP A 23 4.98 -8.96 -33.40
CA ASP A 23 5.71 -7.77 -32.98
C ASP A 23 6.73 -8.09 -31.87
N GLY A 24 6.33 -8.92 -30.89
CA GLY A 24 7.23 -9.43 -29.86
C GLY A 24 8.45 -10.13 -30.44
N LYS A 25 8.25 -11.05 -31.41
CA LYS A 25 9.36 -11.72 -32.12
C LYS A 25 10.26 -10.77 -32.89
N ALA A 26 9.69 -9.73 -33.50
CA ALA A 26 10.47 -8.71 -34.21
C ALA A 26 11.31 -7.86 -33.26
N LEU A 27 10.78 -7.53 -32.08
CA LEU A 27 11.52 -6.82 -31.03
C LEU A 27 12.63 -7.70 -30.43
N GLU A 28 12.38 -8.98 -30.22
CA GLU A 28 13.43 -9.93 -29.80
C GLU A 28 14.56 -10.01 -30.82
N ALA A 29 14.24 -10.06 -32.12
CA ALA A 29 15.25 -10.04 -33.17
C ALA A 29 16.07 -8.74 -33.17
N ARG A 30 15.46 -7.59 -32.84
CA ARG A 30 16.18 -6.32 -32.66
C ARG A 30 17.15 -6.39 -31.47
N VAL A 31 16.72 -6.90 -30.32
CA VAL A 31 17.58 -7.04 -29.13
C VAL A 31 18.73 -8.02 -29.37
N LEU A 32 18.50 -9.07 -30.16
CA LEU A 32 19.55 -10.01 -30.58
C LEU A 32 20.57 -9.36 -31.52
N ALA A 33 20.14 -8.45 -32.40
CA ALA A 33 21.01 -7.72 -33.31
C ALA A 33 21.77 -6.58 -32.62
N ASP A 34 21.12 -5.89 -31.68
CA ASP A 34 21.69 -4.85 -30.83
C ASP A 34 21.23 -5.03 -29.38
N ALA A 35 22.13 -5.57 -28.56
CA ALA A 35 21.85 -5.80 -27.14
C ALA A 35 21.54 -4.49 -26.37
N ASN A 36 21.92 -3.32 -26.90
CA ASN A 36 21.67 -2.01 -26.32
C ASN A 36 20.41 -1.31 -26.88
N ASP A 37 19.57 -2.00 -27.64
CA ASP A 37 18.29 -1.46 -28.11
C ASP A 37 17.29 -1.30 -26.94
N VAL A 38 17.39 -0.16 -26.26
CA VAL A 38 16.59 0.18 -25.07
C VAL A 38 15.10 0.30 -25.40
N ASP A 39 14.75 0.85 -26.56
CA ASP A 39 13.35 0.95 -27.00
C ASP A 39 12.73 -0.44 -27.15
N ALA A 40 13.44 -1.37 -27.79
CA ALA A 40 12.96 -2.74 -27.94
C ALA A 40 12.79 -3.43 -26.58
N ARG A 41 13.76 -3.29 -25.67
CA ARG A 41 13.69 -3.87 -24.32
C ARG A 41 12.51 -3.32 -23.51
N VAL A 42 12.30 -2.00 -23.51
CA VAL A 42 11.18 -1.37 -22.77
C VAL A 42 9.84 -1.87 -23.33
N ARG A 43 9.69 -1.94 -24.66
CA ARG A 43 8.48 -2.50 -25.29
C ARG A 43 8.27 -3.98 -24.96
N LEU A 44 9.34 -4.77 -24.90
CA LEU A 44 9.28 -6.18 -24.50
C LEU A 44 8.83 -6.35 -23.05
N VAL A 45 9.21 -5.45 -22.14
CA VAL A 45 8.67 -5.45 -20.76
C VAL A 45 7.13 -5.35 -20.77
N GLY A 46 6.57 -4.45 -21.59
CA GLY A 46 5.12 -4.29 -21.73
C GLY A 46 4.45 -5.48 -22.43
N PHE A 47 5.03 -5.93 -23.55
CA PHE A 47 4.54 -7.10 -24.28
C PHE A 47 4.45 -8.34 -23.37
N TYR A 48 5.47 -8.58 -22.55
CA TYR A 48 5.48 -9.73 -21.65
C TYR A 48 4.56 -9.55 -20.44
N LEU A 49 4.36 -8.32 -19.96
CA LEU A 49 3.40 -8.01 -18.88
C LEU A 49 1.96 -8.34 -19.27
N GLY A 50 1.61 -8.25 -20.56
CA GLY A 50 0.28 -8.59 -21.07
C GLY A 50 -0.12 -10.08 -20.97
N GLY A 51 0.74 -10.97 -20.46
CA GLY A 51 0.41 -12.39 -20.29
C GLY A 51 1.00 -13.03 -19.02
N LEU A 52 0.30 -14.04 -18.51
CA LEU A 52 0.54 -14.64 -17.17
C LEU A 52 1.29 -15.99 -17.21
N SER A 53 2.01 -16.31 -18.29
CA SER A 53 2.73 -17.58 -18.36
C SER A 53 4.10 -17.50 -17.66
N PRO A 54 4.60 -18.59 -17.04
CA PRO A 54 5.92 -18.60 -16.41
C PRO A 54 7.06 -18.13 -17.33
N GLU A 55 6.98 -18.49 -18.61
CA GLU A 55 7.95 -18.04 -19.61
C GLU A 55 7.91 -16.52 -19.82
N ARG A 56 6.72 -15.91 -19.85
CA ARG A 56 6.58 -14.46 -20.00
C ARG A 56 7.11 -13.73 -18.77
N HIS A 57 6.85 -14.23 -17.56
CA HIS A 57 7.42 -13.69 -16.33
C HIS A 57 8.95 -13.71 -16.34
N ARG A 58 9.54 -14.86 -16.71
CA ARG A 58 10.99 -15.01 -16.83
C ARG A 58 11.61 -14.04 -17.85
N ARG A 59 11.04 -13.97 -19.05
CA ARG A 59 11.52 -13.06 -20.12
C ARG A 59 11.41 -11.59 -19.71
N ARG A 60 10.29 -11.22 -19.09
CA ARG A 60 10.11 -9.86 -18.53
C ARG A 60 11.20 -9.55 -17.51
N ALA A 61 11.49 -10.48 -16.61
CA ALA A 61 12.53 -10.28 -15.59
C ALA A 61 13.93 -10.08 -16.19
N GLU A 62 14.27 -10.79 -17.27
CA GLU A 62 15.53 -10.61 -18.00
C GLU A 62 15.67 -9.18 -18.53
N HIS A 63 14.62 -8.61 -19.13
CA HIS A 63 14.67 -7.23 -19.62
C HIS A 63 14.73 -6.20 -18.49
N VAL A 64 13.96 -6.40 -17.42
CA VAL A 64 13.97 -5.48 -16.26
C VAL A 64 15.33 -5.51 -15.56
N ALA A 65 15.93 -6.69 -15.37
CA ALA A 65 17.26 -6.83 -14.77
C ALA A 65 18.32 -6.14 -15.62
N TRP A 66 18.26 -6.33 -16.94
CA TRP A 66 19.17 -5.65 -17.86
C TRP A 66 19.03 -4.13 -17.78
N LEU A 67 17.80 -3.61 -17.72
CA LEU A 67 17.54 -2.17 -17.59
C LEU A 67 18.07 -1.63 -16.27
N ALA A 68 17.88 -2.33 -15.16
CA ALA A 68 18.42 -1.96 -13.86
C ALA A 68 19.95 -1.86 -13.87
N GLU A 69 20.62 -2.78 -14.56
CA GLU A 69 22.10 -2.82 -14.64
C GLU A 69 22.67 -1.77 -15.62
N HIS A 70 22.07 -1.62 -16.80
CA HIS A 70 22.67 -0.86 -17.91
C HIS A 70 22.06 0.53 -18.10
N ARG A 71 20.80 0.71 -17.70
CA ARG A 71 20.03 1.95 -17.82
C ARG A 71 19.26 2.26 -16.53
N PRO A 72 19.94 2.34 -15.37
CA PRO A 72 19.30 2.60 -14.08
C PRO A 72 18.60 3.97 -14.02
N ASP A 73 18.90 4.86 -14.97
CA ASP A 73 18.21 6.13 -15.19
C ASP A 73 16.74 5.97 -15.62
N ILE A 74 16.39 4.82 -16.21
CA ILE A 74 15.05 4.53 -16.69
C ILE A 74 14.19 3.95 -15.55
N GLY A 75 13.29 4.80 -15.03
CA GLY A 75 12.30 4.40 -14.04
C GLY A 75 11.01 3.90 -14.68
N LEU A 76 10.73 2.59 -14.53
CA LEU A 76 9.47 1.99 -15.00
C LEU A 76 8.34 2.02 -13.97
N SER A 77 8.60 2.52 -12.75
CA SER A 77 7.62 2.54 -11.64
C SER A 77 6.99 1.15 -11.45
N GLY A 78 5.68 1.06 -11.25
CA GLY A 78 4.95 -0.21 -11.11
C GLY A 78 5.10 -1.16 -12.29
N PHE A 79 5.39 -0.66 -13.51
CA PHE A 79 5.63 -1.53 -14.66
C PHE A 79 6.97 -2.27 -14.62
N GLY A 80 7.88 -1.88 -13.73
CA GLY A 80 9.11 -2.62 -13.44
C GLY A 80 8.95 -3.67 -12.33
N TYR A 81 7.82 -3.69 -11.63
CA TYR A 81 7.59 -4.64 -10.53
C TYR A 81 7.32 -6.05 -11.05
N ILE A 82 7.94 -7.04 -10.43
CA ILE A 82 7.74 -8.46 -10.70
C ILE A 82 7.54 -9.14 -9.36
N GLU A 83 6.45 -9.90 -9.23
CA GLU A 83 6.16 -10.65 -8.01
C GLU A 83 7.19 -11.76 -7.82
N GLU A 84 7.68 -11.94 -6.59
CA GLU A 84 8.73 -12.93 -6.32
C GLU A 84 8.24 -14.35 -6.63
N GLU A 85 6.99 -14.65 -6.30
CA GLU A 85 6.34 -15.95 -6.57
C GLU A 85 6.28 -16.31 -8.07
N GLN A 86 6.20 -15.31 -8.95
CA GLN A 86 6.10 -15.54 -10.40
C GLN A 86 7.43 -15.95 -11.02
N THR A 87 8.56 -15.45 -10.47
CA THR A 87 9.91 -15.78 -10.94
C THR A 87 10.95 -15.44 -9.86
N PRO A 88 11.19 -16.34 -8.90
CA PRO A 88 12.10 -16.08 -7.78
C PRO A 88 13.51 -15.71 -8.24
N GLU A 89 14.05 -16.44 -9.22
CA GLU A 89 15.39 -16.18 -9.76
C GLU A 89 15.46 -14.85 -10.52
N GLY A 90 14.38 -14.50 -11.24
CA GLY A 90 14.26 -13.24 -11.96
C GLY A 90 14.18 -12.05 -11.01
N HIS A 91 13.37 -12.17 -9.96
CA HIS A 91 13.24 -11.15 -8.91
C HIS A 91 14.60 -10.90 -8.23
N GLU A 92 15.32 -11.94 -7.81
CA GLU A 92 16.64 -11.78 -7.18
C GLU A 92 17.69 -11.23 -8.16
N ALA A 93 17.61 -11.53 -9.46
CA ALA A 93 18.47 -10.92 -10.47
C ALA A 93 18.25 -9.39 -10.56
N ILE A 94 17.00 -8.95 -10.61
CA ILE A 94 16.64 -7.52 -10.63
C ILE A 94 17.07 -6.84 -9.32
N ARG A 95 16.82 -7.48 -8.17
CA ARG A 95 17.22 -6.97 -6.86
C ARG A 95 18.72 -6.73 -6.80
N ARG A 96 19.53 -7.72 -7.20
CA ARG A 96 21.00 -7.60 -7.25
C ARG A 96 21.46 -6.48 -8.15
N ALA A 97 20.86 -6.32 -9.33
CA ALA A 97 21.18 -5.22 -10.24
C ALA A 97 20.90 -3.86 -9.59
N TRP A 98 19.70 -3.66 -9.02
CA TRP A 98 19.34 -2.41 -8.35
C TRP A 98 20.20 -2.11 -7.13
N VAL A 99 20.47 -3.10 -6.28
CA VAL A 99 21.34 -2.94 -5.10
C VAL A 99 22.75 -2.55 -5.53
N ALA A 100 23.30 -3.17 -6.58
CA ALA A 100 24.64 -2.88 -7.07
C ALA A 100 24.76 -1.44 -7.60
N VAL A 101 23.83 -0.98 -8.44
CA VAL A 101 23.86 0.40 -8.98
C VAL A 101 23.57 1.43 -7.88
N ALA A 102 22.67 1.14 -6.95
CA ALA A 102 22.36 2.04 -5.84
C ALA A 102 23.48 2.12 -4.80
N ALA A 103 24.31 1.08 -4.65
CA ALA A 103 25.44 1.08 -3.72
C ALA A 103 26.57 2.03 -4.14
N GLN A 104 26.61 2.46 -5.41
CA GLN A 104 27.65 3.37 -5.89
C GLN A 104 27.60 4.71 -5.14
N PRO A 105 28.73 5.26 -4.67
CA PRO A 105 28.75 6.51 -3.89
C PRO A 105 28.15 7.71 -4.63
N ASP A 106 28.31 7.74 -5.96
CA ASP A 106 27.83 8.79 -6.87
C ASP A 106 26.45 8.49 -7.49
N ALA A 107 25.75 7.45 -7.00
CA ALA A 107 24.40 7.13 -7.44
C ALA A 107 23.47 8.36 -7.33
N LYS A 108 22.86 8.72 -8.47
CA LYS A 108 21.98 9.88 -8.58
C LYS A 108 20.65 9.61 -7.87
N VAL A 109 20.00 10.68 -7.44
CA VAL A 109 18.70 10.66 -6.74
C VAL A 109 17.66 9.76 -7.41
N HIS A 110 17.46 9.90 -8.72
CA HIS A 110 16.48 9.08 -9.45
C HIS A 110 16.86 7.58 -9.53
N ILE A 111 18.15 7.23 -9.48
CA ILE A 111 18.60 5.83 -9.43
C ILE A 111 18.23 5.22 -8.07
N LEU A 112 18.47 5.98 -7.00
CA LEU A 112 18.07 5.57 -5.64
C LEU A 112 16.56 5.38 -5.55
N GLU A 113 15.79 6.31 -6.11
CA GLU A 113 14.33 6.22 -6.18
C GLU A 113 13.83 5.00 -6.97
N ASN A 114 14.41 4.72 -8.14
CA ASN A 114 14.04 3.57 -8.96
C ASN A 114 14.30 2.25 -8.22
N ALA A 115 15.50 2.11 -7.64
CA ALA A 115 15.86 0.95 -6.83
C ALA A 115 14.95 0.79 -5.61
N ALA A 116 14.70 1.87 -4.87
CA ALA A 116 13.83 1.87 -3.70
C ALA A 116 12.37 1.55 -4.06
N THR A 117 11.91 1.97 -5.24
CA THR A 117 10.58 1.63 -5.75
C THR A 117 10.42 0.15 -6.01
N PHE A 118 11.42 -0.49 -6.64
CA PHE A 118 11.41 -1.93 -6.84
C PHE A 118 11.43 -2.71 -5.52
N LEU A 119 12.30 -2.30 -4.59
CA LEU A 119 12.48 -2.97 -3.30
C LEU A 119 11.30 -2.78 -2.33
N GLY A 120 10.43 -1.80 -2.56
CA GLY A 120 9.44 -1.35 -1.58
C GLY A 120 8.46 -2.42 -1.07
N VAL A 121 8.15 -3.42 -1.91
CA VAL A 121 7.18 -4.48 -1.56
C VAL A 121 7.85 -5.57 -0.72
N ASN A 122 8.90 -6.20 -1.27
CA ASN A 122 9.51 -7.40 -0.68
C ASN A 122 10.67 -7.08 0.27
N HIS A 123 11.31 -5.91 0.11
CA HIS A 123 12.49 -5.49 0.87
C HIS A 123 12.35 -4.07 1.45
N PRO A 124 11.29 -3.78 2.23
CA PRO A 124 10.96 -2.42 2.64
C PRO A 124 12.04 -1.74 3.51
N ALA A 125 12.86 -2.51 4.23
CA ALA A 125 13.99 -1.96 4.99
C ALA A 125 15.13 -1.47 4.08
N GLU A 126 15.42 -2.18 3.00
CA GLU A 126 16.41 -1.76 1.99
C GLU A 126 15.88 -0.54 1.23
N ALA A 127 14.60 -0.56 0.84
CA ALA A 127 13.94 0.57 0.18
C ALA A 127 13.99 1.85 1.03
N GLU A 128 13.69 1.77 2.33
CA GLU A 128 13.74 2.92 3.23
C GLU A 128 15.15 3.52 3.36
N ALA A 129 16.20 2.68 3.40
CA ALA A 129 17.58 3.17 3.44
C ALA A 129 17.92 3.98 2.18
N LEU A 130 17.45 3.53 1.01
CA LEU A 130 17.61 4.24 -0.25
C LEU A 130 16.78 5.53 -0.31
N PHE A 131 15.52 5.51 0.15
CA PHE A 131 14.71 6.73 0.25
C PHE A 131 15.34 7.76 1.19
N ARG A 132 15.88 7.36 2.33
CA ARG A 132 16.61 8.28 3.23
C ARG A 132 17.84 8.87 2.57
N ARG A 133 18.59 8.07 1.82
CA ARG A 133 19.75 8.57 1.08
C ARG A 133 19.34 9.56 0.00
N ALA A 134 18.26 9.29 -0.75
CA ALA A 134 17.71 10.21 -1.73
C ALA A 134 17.21 11.50 -1.07
N LEU A 135 16.51 11.40 0.06
CA LEU A 135 15.99 12.53 0.82
C LEU A 135 17.10 13.43 1.40
N ALA A 136 18.27 12.87 1.73
CA ALA A 136 19.43 13.66 2.13
C ALA A 136 19.98 14.55 0.99
N MET A 137 19.69 14.20 -0.27
CA MET A 137 20.09 14.94 -1.46
C MET A 137 18.99 15.90 -1.95
N ASP A 138 17.73 15.53 -1.73
CA ASP A 138 16.54 16.33 -2.07
C ASP A 138 15.50 16.25 -0.92
N PRO A 139 15.59 17.16 0.08
CA PRO A 139 14.77 17.10 1.30
C PRO A 139 13.29 17.45 1.12
N GLU A 140 12.92 18.06 -0.02
CA GLU A 140 11.57 18.56 -0.31
C GLU A 140 10.68 17.52 -1.01
N ASN A 141 11.18 16.29 -1.17
CA ASN A 141 10.39 15.22 -1.78
C ASN A 141 9.42 14.57 -0.77
N GLY A 142 8.20 15.11 -0.68
CA GLY A 142 7.14 14.59 0.19
C GLY A 142 6.72 13.15 -0.14
N SER A 143 6.91 12.68 -1.38
CA SER A 143 6.53 11.32 -1.78
C SER A 143 7.42 10.25 -1.13
N TRP A 144 8.73 10.51 -0.99
CA TRP A 144 9.66 9.58 -0.32
C TRP A 144 9.43 9.58 1.19
N ARG A 145 9.12 10.73 1.79
CA ARG A 145 8.72 10.80 3.21
C ARG A 145 7.51 9.93 3.49
N LYS A 146 6.48 10.00 2.63
CA LYS A 146 5.31 9.12 2.73
C LYS A 146 5.70 7.64 2.65
N ARG A 147 6.64 7.26 1.77
CA ARG A 147 7.12 5.86 1.67
C ARG A 147 7.88 5.41 2.91
N ILE A 148 8.75 6.27 3.46
CA ILE A 148 9.44 6.00 4.74
C ILE A 148 8.42 5.83 5.87
N ALA A 149 7.44 6.73 5.96
CA ALA A 149 6.38 6.66 6.98
C ALA A 149 5.52 5.40 6.86
N HIS A 150 5.24 4.93 5.65
CA HIS A 150 4.54 3.67 5.41
C HIS A 150 5.34 2.49 5.98
N THR A 151 6.64 2.42 5.69
CA THR A 151 7.51 1.36 6.25
C THR A 151 7.57 1.41 7.77
N LEU A 152 7.67 2.60 8.36
CA LEU A 152 7.65 2.80 9.81
C LEU A 152 6.30 2.37 10.42
N THR A 153 5.19 2.72 9.78
CA THR A 153 3.84 2.29 10.19
C THR A 153 3.71 0.77 10.17
N ASN A 154 4.23 0.09 9.14
CA ASN A 154 4.21 -1.37 9.07
C ASN A 154 5.04 -2.00 10.21
N ARG A 155 6.20 -1.43 10.56
CA ARG A 155 6.96 -1.90 11.75
C ARG A 155 6.21 -1.65 13.04
N ALA A 156 5.53 -0.51 13.19
CA ALA A 156 4.71 -0.23 14.35
C ALA A 156 3.56 -1.24 14.49
N THR A 157 2.89 -1.57 13.38
CA THR A 157 1.86 -2.61 13.34
C THR A 157 2.43 -3.97 13.73
N ARG A 158 3.57 -4.40 13.17
CA ARG A 158 4.23 -5.66 13.56
C ARG A 158 4.58 -5.71 15.05
N ALA A 159 5.13 -4.63 15.60
CA ALA A 159 5.45 -4.53 17.03
C ALA A 159 4.19 -4.61 17.93
N LYS A 160 3.02 -4.17 17.44
CA LYS A 160 1.75 -4.38 18.12
C LYS A 160 1.43 -5.86 18.30
N TRP A 161 1.62 -6.65 17.24
CA TRP A 161 1.32 -8.09 17.24
C TRP A 161 2.27 -8.89 18.12
N THR A 162 3.53 -8.47 18.25
CA THR A 162 4.50 -9.08 19.15
C THR A 162 4.40 -8.60 20.60
N GLY A 163 3.49 -7.65 20.89
CA GLY A 163 3.29 -7.08 22.22
C GLY A 163 4.31 -6.01 22.64
N ASP A 164 5.22 -5.60 21.75
CA ASP A 164 6.20 -4.55 22.05
C ASP A 164 5.60 -3.15 21.88
N SER A 165 4.96 -2.68 22.96
CA SER A 165 4.37 -1.35 23.00
C SER A 165 5.39 -0.21 22.93
N SER A 166 6.66 -0.44 23.28
CA SER A 166 7.70 0.58 23.20
C SER A 166 8.13 0.81 21.75
N GLU A 167 8.44 -0.28 21.05
CA GLU A 167 8.79 -0.23 19.63
C GLU A 167 7.63 0.26 18.78
N ARG A 168 6.40 -0.23 19.03
CA ARG A 168 5.19 0.26 18.34
C ARG A 168 5.10 1.78 18.40
N ARG A 169 5.16 2.36 19.60
CA ARG A 169 5.04 3.81 19.77
C ARG A 169 6.24 4.57 19.20
N ARG A 170 7.44 4.00 19.25
CA ARG A 170 8.64 4.60 18.66
C ARG A 170 8.51 4.71 17.14
N TYR A 171 8.17 3.63 16.45
CA TYR A 171 8.00 3.64 15.00
C TYR A 171 6.81 4.50 14.57
N ALA A 172 5.71 4.46 15.31
CA ALA A 172 4.53 5.29 15.02
C ALA A 172 4.83 6.79 15.12
N ARG A 173 5.56 7.24 16.15
CA ARG A 173 5.99 8.65 16.27
C ARG A 173 6.93 9.08 15.15
N ALA A 174 7.89 8.23 14.77
CA ALA A 174 8.75 8.52 13.63
C ALA A 174 7.96 8.61 12.31
N ALA A 175 6.91 7.80 12.13
CA ALA A 175 6.03 7.89 10.98
C ALA A 175 5.24 9.22 10.96
N ILE A 176 4.74 9.65 12.13
CA ILE A 176 4.05 10.95 12.29
C ILE A 176 4.95 12.10 11.84
N GLU A 177 6.20 12.14 12.30
CA GLU A 177 7.16 13.19 11.93
C GLU A 177 7.36 13.29 10.40
N GLU A 178 7.51 12.16 9.72
CA GLU A 178 7.66 12.14 8.25
C GLU A 178 6.37 12.54 7.53
N LEU A 179 5.20 12.15 8.06
CA LEU A 179 3.89 12.45 7.48
C LEU A 179 3.51 13.92 7.64
N GLU A 180 3.87 14.56 8.76
CA GLU A 180 3.65 16.00 8.96
C GLU A 180 4.43 16.81 7.91
N VAL A 181 5.71 16.48 7.69
CA VAL A 181 6.49 17.15 6.64
C VAL A 181 5.96 16.83 5.24
N ALA A 182 5.56 15.57 4.98
CA ALA A 182 4.96 15.20 3.70
C ALA A 182 3.65 15.96 3.43
N LEU A 183 2.85 16.19 4.47
CA LEU A 183 1.59 16.93 4.39
C LEU A 183 1.84 18.40 4.04
N ASP A 184 2.82 19.04 4.67
CA ASP A 184 3.20 20.43 4.39
C ASP A 184 3.72 20.64 2.96
N LEU A 185 4.35 19.61 2.39
CA LEU A 185 4.85 19.60 1.01
C LEU A 185 3.77 19.22 -0.03
N SER A 186 2.59 18.77 0.40
CA SER A 186 1.52 18.33 -0.50
C SER A 186 0.84 19.51 -1.17
N GLN A 187 0.73 19.46 -2.51
CA GLN A 187 0.08 20.51 -3.30
C GLN A 187 -1.35 20.16 -3.71
N GLU A 188 -1.71 18.87 -3.71
CA GLU A 188 -3.01 18.39 -4.17
C GLU A 188 -3.86 17.90 -2.99
N ASP A 189 -5.13 18.31 -2.93
CA ASP A 189 -6.03 18.01 -1.82
C ASP A 189 -6.20 16.51 -1.59
N TRP A 190 -6.28 15.71 -2.66
CA TRP A 190 -6.42 14.26 -2.52
C TRP A 190 -5.14 13.59 -2.02
N CYS A 191 -3.96 14.11 -2.38
CA CYS A 191 -2.68 13.68 -1.81
C CYS A 191 -2.64 14.00 -0.32
N ALA A 192 -3.02 15.22 0.06
CA ALA A 192 -3.07 15.67 1.45
C ALA A 192 -4.05 14.81 2.28
N LEU A 193 -5.22 14.49 1.73
CA LEU A 193 -6.19 13.58 2.37
C LEU A 193 -5.59 12.20 2.60
N GLY A 194 -4.92 11.62 1.60
CA GLY A 194 -4.23 10.33 1.74
C GLY A 194 -3.18 10.34 2.86
N ILE A 195 -2.33 11.38 2.89
CA ILE A 195 -1.32 11.56 3.94
C ILE A 195 -1.99 11.70 5.33
N ARG A 196 -3.11 12.42 5.42
CA ARG A 196 -3.83 12.61 6.68
C ARG A 196 -4.49 11.33 7.20
N ILE A 197 -4.96 10.46 6.31
CA ILE A 197 -5.43 9.12 6.68
C ILE A 197 -4.27 8.32 7.29
N ASP A 198 -3.11 8.31 6.64
CA ASP A 198 -1.93 7.60 7.16
C ASP A 198 -1.43 8.19 8.49
N LEU A 199 -1.46 9.52 8.63
CA LEU A 199 -1.15 10.22 9.88
C LEU A 199 -2.10 9.81 11.01
N THR A 200 -3.39 9.69 10.72
CA THR A 200 -4.40 9.25 11.68
C THR A 200 -4.12 7.82 12.15
N ARG A 201 -3.77 6.92 11.23
CA ARG A 201 -3.41 5.52 11.54
C ARG A 201 -2.15 5.45 12.41
N ALA A 202 -1.13 6.23 12.07
CA ALA A 202 0.10 6.33 12.86
C ALA A 202 -0.19 6.91 14.26
N ALA A 203 -1.06 7.91 14.39
CA ALA A 203 -1.47 8.47 15.68
C ALA A 203 -2.18 7.45 16.58
N VAL A 204 -3.04 6.60 16.01
CA VAL A 204 -3.67 5.48 16.76
C VAL A 204 -2.60 4.51 17.26
N LEU A 205 -1.63 4.12 16.41
CA LEU A 205 -0.52 3.25 16.82
C LEU A 205 0.38 3.88 17.88
N ALA A 206 0.52 5.21 17.87
CA ALA A 206 1.26 5.97 18.88
C ALA A 206 0.50 6.18 20.19
N GLU A 207 -0.81 5.91 20.24
CA GLU A 207 -1.73 6.26 21.33
C GLU A 207 -1.78 7.77 21.62
N ASP A 208 -1.58 8.57 20.58
CA ASP A 208 -1.69 10.02 20.66
C ASP A 208 -3.14 10.44 20.40
N TRP A 209 -3.99 10.28 21.41
CA TRP A 209 -5.43 10.50 21.27
C TRP A 209 -5.82 11.95 20.98
N VAL A 210 -4.96 12.91 21.31
CA VAL A 210 -5.15 14.31 20.92
C VAL A 210 -5.00 14.42 19.41
N ARG A 211 -3.87 13.96 18.87
CA ARG A 211 -3.62 13.99 17.42
C ARG A 211 -4.62 13.13 16.64
N VAL A 212 -5.01 11.96 17.16
CA VAL A 212 -6.04 11.11 16.54
C VAL A 212 -7.34 11.89 16.30
N ARG A 213 -7.84 12.61 17.30
CA ARG A 213 -9.07 13.39 17.17
C ARG A 213 -8.91 14.49 16.12
N GLU A 214 -7.85 15.29 16.24
CA GLU A 214 -7.57 16.39 15.33
C GLU A 214 -7.47 15.92 13.87
N THR A 215 -6.69 14.87 13.61
CA THR A 215 -6.45 14.40 12.26
C THR A 215 -7.66 13.67 11.69
N ALA A 216 -8.36 12.85 12.48
CA ALA A 216 -9.54 12.11 12.02
C ALA A 216 -10.72 13.04 11.73
N GLU A 217 -10.99 14.03 12.59
CA GLU A 217 -12.02 15.04 12.32
C GLU A 217 -11.67 15.83 11.05
N ARG A 218 -10.40 16.19 10.89
CA ARG A 218 -9.94 16.89 9.69
C ARG A 218 -10.02 16.02 8.43
N VAL A 219 -9.78 14.71 8.51
CA VAL A 219 -10.03 13.77 7.40
C VAL A 219 -11.49 13.83 6.97
N LEU A 220 -12.44 13.81 7.91
CA LEU A 220 -13.87 13.86 7.57
C LEU A 220 -14.25 15.17 6.87
N VAL A 221 -13.67 16.30 7.29
CA VAL A 221 -13.89 17.61 6.66
C VAL A 221 -13.28 17.67 5.26
N ASP A 222 -12.00 17.33 5.11
CA ASP A 222 -11.30 17.36 3.82
C ASP A 222 -11.93 16.37 2.80
N ASN A 223 -12.57 15.31 3.30
CA ASN A 223 -13.22 14.31 2.46
C ASN A 223 -14.45 14.83 1.70
N GLU A 224 -15.11 15.89 2.20
CA GLU A 224 -16.27 16.50 1.52
C GLU A 224 -15.91 17.02 0.12
N THR A 225 -14.67 17.47 -0.08
CA THR A 225 -14.16 17.95 -1.37
C THR A 225 -13.50 16.87 -2.22
N CYS A 226 -13.18 15.70 -1.64
CA CYS A 226 -12.47 14.61 -2.32
C CYS A 226 -13.37 13.40 -2.68
N TRP A 227 -14.69 13.61 -2.78
CA TRP A 227 -15.67 12.54 -2.97
C TRP A 227 -15.54 11.71 -4.27
N ARG A 228 -14.84 12.24 -5.28
CA ARG A 228 -14.58 11.54 -6.55
C ARG A 228 -13.30 10.69 -6.54
N THR A 229 -12.58 10.67 -5.42
CA THR A 229 -11.33 9.93 -5.32
C THR A 229 -11.57 8.54 -4.78
N TYR A 230 -10.70 7.59 -5.12
CA TYR A 230 -10.73 6.25 -4.53
C TYR A 230 -10.50 6.25 -3.01
N LEU A 231 -10.01 7.36 -2.46
CA LEU A 231 -9.79 7.56 -1.02
C LEU A 231 -11.08 7.86 -0.25
N TYR A 232 -12.16 8.26 -0.91
CA TYR A 232 -13.38 8.74 -0.23
C TYR A 232 -13.93 7.73 0.79
N GLY A 233 -14.03 6.46 0.37
CA GLY A 233 -14.49 5.41 1.26
C GLY A 233 -13.50 5.08 2.38
N ASN A 234 -12.20 5.15 2.10
CA ASN A 234 -11.15 4.94 3.11
C ASN A 234 -11.16 6.05 4.16
N ALA A 235 -11.38 7.30 3.76
CA ALA A 235 -11.44 8.45 4.66
C ALA A 235 -12.58 8.31 5.67
N ILE A 236 -13.80 7.99 5.21
CA ILE A 236 -14.96 7.75 6.09
C ILE A 236 -14.64 6.60 7.04
N HIS A 237 -14.14 5.49 6.50
CA HIS A 237 -13.89 4.30 7.28
C HIS A 237 -12.84 4.55 8.38
N TRP A 238 -11.63 4.90 7.99
CA TRP A 238 -10.49 5.04 8.92
C TRP A 238 -10.66 6.18 9.92
N ALA A 239 -11.24 7.32 9.54
CA ALA A 239 -11.46 8.41 10.48
C ALA A 239 -12.43 7.99 11.60
N ASN A 240 -13.53 7.31 11.26
CA ASN A 240 -14.46 6.82 12.28
C ASN A 240 -13.87 5.68 13.12
N ILE A 241 -13.08 4.77 12.54
CA ILE A 241 -12.34 3.76 13.32
C ILE A 241 -11.43 4.43 14.35
N ALA A 242 -10.65 5.44 13.93
CA ALA A 242 -9.73 6.15 14.80
C ALA A 242 -10.44 6.93 15.92
N LEU A 243 -11.53 7.64 15.60
CA LEU A 243 -12.36 8.32 16.59
C LEU A 243 -13.02 7.34 17.57
N GLY A 244 -13.40 6.15 17.10
CA GLY A 244 -13.89 5.08 17.96
C GLY A 244 -12.83 4.57 18.95
N PHE A 245 -11.58 4.43 18.52
CA PHE A 245 -10.48 4.11 19.44
C PHE A 245 -10.21 5.21 20.46
N ALA A 246 -10.23 6.48 20.04
CA ALA A 246 -10.08 7.61 20.97
C ALA A 246 -11.23 7.62 22.01
N ALA A 247 -12.46 7.37 21.58
CA ALA A 247 -13.60 7.24 22.49
C ALA A 247 -13.44 6.07 23.47
N LEU A 248 -12.94 4.91 23.02
CA LEU A 248 -12.63 3.78 23.91
C LEU A 248 -11.54 4.10 24.94
N ALA A 249 -10.52 4.87 24.55
CA ALA A 249 -9.47 5.30 25.46
C ALA A 249 -10.01 6.18 26.61
N ASP A 250 -11.07 6.93 26.33
CA ASP A 250 -11.79 7.75 27.32
C ASP A 250 -12.97 7.00 28.00
N ASP A 251 -13.05 5.67 27.81
CA ASP A 251 -14.12 4.79 28.31
C ASP A 251 -15.54 5.17 27.85
N GLN A 252 -15.65 5.89 26.73
CA GLN A 252 -16.91 6.33 26.14
C GLN A 252 -17.49 5.26 25.20
N LEU A 253 -17.93 4.15 25.78
CA LEU A 253 -18.34 2.95 25.04
C LEU A 253 -19.45 3.23 24.01
N THR A 254 -20.48 4.01 24.38
CA THR A 254 -21.56 4.38 23.45
C THR A 254 -21.06 5.21 22.27
N ALA A 255 -20.12 6.13 22.50
CA ALA A 255 -19.55 6.95 21.43
C ALA A 255 -18.71 6.09 20.48
N ALA A 256 -17.88 5.19 21.03
CA ALA A 256 -17.10 4.23 20.25
C ALA A 256 -17.98 3.33 19.38
N SER A 257 -19.06 2.77 19.94
CA SER A 257 -20.07 1.99 19.20
C SER A 257 -20.71 2.81 18.07
N SER A 258 -21.01 4.09 18.30
CA SER A 258 -21.55 4.98 17.26
C SER A 258 -20.56 5.21 16.12
N TYR A 259 -19.28 5.44 16.44
CA TYR A 259 -18.23 5.60 15.46
C TYR A 259 -18.00 4.32 14.64
N LEU A 260 -18.01 3.14 15.24
CA LEU A 260 -17.91 1.88 14.50
C LEU A 260 -19.04 1.75 13.45
N VAL A 261 -20.29 2.01 13.84
CA VAL A 261 -21.43 1.97 12.92
C VAL A 261 -21.26 3.00 11.78
N ARG A 262 -20.75 4.21 12.08
CA ARG A 262 -20.46 5.21 11.05
C ARG A 262 -19.36 4.75 10.09
N ALA A 263 -18.35 4.02 10.57
CA ALA A 263 -17.29 3.46 9.73
C ALA A 263 -17.82 2.44 8.71
N GLY A 264 -18.83 1.65 9.08
CA GLY A 264 -19.49 0.67 8.21
C GLY A 264 -20.29 1.32 7.08
N LYS A 265 -20.83 2.53 7.29
CA LYS A 265 -21.66 3.26 6.31
C LYS A 265 -20.90 3.84 5.12
N THR A 266 -19.59 3.59 5.01
CA THR A 266 -18.78 3.94 3.85
C THR A 266 -19.34 3.27 2.57
N PRO A 267 -19.23 3.90 1.38
CA PRO A 267 -19.57 3.24 0.12
C PRO A 267 -18.55 2.16 -0.30
N GLY A 268 -17.49 1.95 0.48
CA GLY A 268 -16.37 1.08 0.11
C GLY A 268 -15.30 1.80 -0.70
N SER A 269 -14.25 1.06 -1.06
CA SER A 269 -13.11 1.53 -1.84
C SER A 269 -12.41 0.32 -2.49
N PRO A 270 -11.57 0.49 -3.51
CA PRO A 270 -10.81 -0.65 -4.06
C PRO A 270 -10.09 -1.47 -2.98
N GLN A 271 -9.51 -0.81 -1.97
CA GLN A 271 -8.85 -1.50 -0.86
C GLN A 271 -9.84 -2.23 0.05
N LEU A 272 -10.91 -1.55 0.49
CA LEU A 272 -11.91 -2.13 1.41
C LEU A 272 -12.71 -3.26 0.75
N ASN A 273 -12.93 -3.18 -0.56
CA ASN A 273 -13.66 -4.19 -1.32
C ASN A 273 -12.81 -5.44 -1.56
N SER A 274 -11.48 -5.32 -1.51
CA SER A 274 -10.54 -6.42 -1.74
C SER A 274 -10.06 -7.03 -0.42
N PHE A 275 -9.27 -6.29 0.35
CA PHE A 275 -8.68 -6.78 1.61
C PHE A 275 -9.67 -6.80 2.78
N GLY A 276 -10.75 -6.01 2.67
CA GLY A 276 -11.74 -5.88 3.71
C GLY A 276 -11.57 -4.63 4.58
N PRO A 277 -12.57 -4.37 5.43
CA PRO A 277 -12.55 -3.24 6.35
C PRO A 277 -11.78 -3.56 7.65
N ASP A 278 -11.36 -2.54 8.39
CA ASP A 278 -10.67 -2.73 9.67
C ASP A 278 -11.59 -3.41 10.69
N ARG A 279 -11.06 -4.38 11.43
CA ARG A 279 -11.85 -5.16 12.41
C ARG A 279 -11.39 -4.97 13.84
N GLU A 280 -10.38 -4.15 14.08
CA GLU A 280 -9.76 -4.03 15.40
C GLU A 280 -10.66 -3.29 16.39
N LEU A 281 -11.34 -2.22 15.95
CA LEU A 281 -12.30 -1.51 16.80
C LEU A 281 -13.51 -2.41 17.11
N ALA A 282 -14.00 -3.16 16.12
CA ALA A 282 -15.09 -4.11 16.29
C ALA A 282 -14.74 -5.19 17.33
N ARG A 283 -13.53 -5.75 17.25
CA ARG A 283 -12.97 -6.68 18.24
C ARG A 283 -12.91 -6.07 19.64
N ALA A 284 -12.38 -4.85 19.78
CA ALA A 284 -12.26 -4.18 21.06
C ALA A 284 -13.64 -3.92 21.71
N LEU A 285 -14.63 -3.52 20.90
CA LEU A 285 -16.01 -3.32 21.33
C LEU A 285 -16.70 -4.64 21.72
N LEU A 286 -16.50 -5.70 20.95
CA LEU A 286 -17.06 -7.01 21.25
C LEU A 286 -16.52 -7.56 22.58
N ALA A 287 -15.22 -7.38 22.86
CA ALA A 287 -14.60 -7.74 24.14
C ALA A 287 -15.17 -6.94 25.34
N ARG A 288 -15.75 -5.76 25.09
CA ARG A 288 -16.48 -4.96 26.08
C ARG A 288 -17.98 -5.30 26.14
N GLY A 289 -18.44 -6.27 25.36
CA GLY A 289 -19.83 -6.73 25.32
C GLY A 289 -20.74 -5.99 24.31
N GLU A 290 -20.20 -5.10 23.49
CA GLU A 290 -20.96 -4.29 22.52
C GLU A 290 -21.33 -5.07 21.26
N ARG A 291 -22.28 -6.01 21.39
CA ARG A 291 -22.66 -6.91 20.30
C ARG A 291 -23.45 -6.23 19.19
N THR A 292 -24.39 -5.36 19.55
CA THR A 292 -25.31 -4.74 18.57
C THR A 292 -24.58 -3.87 17.56
N ALA A 293 -23.70 -2.99 18.02
CA ALA A 293 -22.93 -2.11 17.15
C ALA A 293 -22.00 -2.89 16.22
N VAL A 294 -21.36 -3.95 16.72
CA VAL A 294 -20.51 -4.84 15.92
C VAL A 294 -21.32 -5.56 14.85
N SER A 295 -22.48 -6.14 15.19
CA SER A 295 -23.34 -6.79 14.20
C SER A 295 -23.84 -5.82 13.12
N THR A 296 -24.23 -4.59 13.47
CA THR A 296 -24.63 -3.55 12.50
C THR A 296 -23.46 -3.19 11.58
N TYR A 297 -22.26 -3.01 12.14
CA TYR A 297 -21.07 -2.72 11.37
C TYR A 297 -20.75 -3.82 10.33
N LEU A 298 -20.78 -5.09 10.74
CA LEU A 298 -20.55 -6.22 9.83
C LEU A 298 -21.61 -6.31 8.74
N GLU A 299 -22.86 -6.00 9.05
CA GLU A 299 -23.95 -5.91 8.06
C GLU A 299 -23.69 -4.82 7.03
N ASP A 300 -23.32 -3.62 7.48
CA ASP A 300 -23.01 -2.52 6.57
C ASP A 300 -21.80 -2.85 5.68
N CYS A 301 -20.79 -3.55 6.22
CA CYS A 301 -19.61 -3.99 5.46
C CYS A 301 -19.93 -4.97 4.34
N ALA A 302 -20.97 -5.81 4.49
CA ALA A 302 -21.38 -6.78 3.47
C ALA A 302 -21.81 -6.10 2.14
N ARG A 303 -22.09 -4.80 2.16
CA ARG A 303 -22.50 -4.04 0.98
C ARG A 303 -21.35 -3.75 0.01
N PHE A 304 -20.11 -3.78 0.49
CA PHE A 304 -18.93 -3.45 -0.32
C PHE A 304 -17.85 -4.54 -0.32
N TRP A 305 -17.80 -5.40 0.71
CA TRP A 305 -16.84 -6.50 0.79
C TRP A 305 -17.42 -7.78 0.17
N ALA A 306 -17.51 -7.77 -1.17
CA ALA A 306 -18.13 -8.84 -1.94
C ALA A 306 -17.33 -10.15 -1.88
N GLY A 307 -18.02 -11.28 -1.79
CA GLY A 307 -17.42 -12.62 -1.69
C GLY A 307 -17.17 -13.09 -0.25
N GLU A 308 -17.34 -12.22 0.73
CA GLU A 308 -17.09 -12.48 2.15
C GLU A 308 -18.39 -12.57 2.97
N GLU A 309 -19.54 -12.66 2.31
CA GLU A 309 -20.87 -12.65 2.94
C GLU A 309 -21.05 -13.84 3.89
N ALA A 310 -20.47 -15.00 3.56
CA ALA A 310 -20.50 -16.19 4.41
C ALA A 310 -19.75 -15.97 5.73
N HIS A 311 -18.57 -15.35 5.68
CA HIS A 311 -17.79 -15.03 6.88
C HIS A 311 -18.52 -13.99 7.75
N LEU A 312 -19.03 -12.92 7.15
CA LEU A 312 -19.78 -11.88 7.87
C LEU A 312 -21.05 -12.43 8.52
N THR A 313 -21.81 -13.27 7.81
CA THR A 313 -23.01 -13.94 8.34
C THR A 313 -22.66 -14.90 9.48
N GLY A 314 -21.58 -15.66 9.33
CA GLY A 314 -21.08 -16.56 10.36
C GLY A 314 -20.69 -15.81 11.64
N TRP A 315 -19.92 -14.73 11.53
CA TRP A 315 -19.54 -13.92 12.70
C TRP A 315 -20.75 -13.28 13.37
N ARG A 316 -21.69 -12.70 12.62
CA ARG A 316 -22.93 -12.14 13.18
C ARG A 316 -23.74 -13.19 13.95
N THR A 317 -23.90 -14.39 13.38
CA THR A 317 -24.62 -15.50 14.03
C THR A 317 -23.95 -15.91 15.34
N ALA A 318 -22.61 -16.01 15.35
CA ALA A 318 -21.87 -16.34 16.56
C ALA A 318 -22.00 -15.24 17.63
N ILE A 319 -21.91 -13.95 17.23
CA ILE A 319 -22.12 -12.80 18.12
C ILE A 319 -23.50 -12.85 18.78
N GLU A 320 -24.56 -13.12 18.00
CA GLU A 320 -25.95 -13.22 18.50
C GLU A 320 -26.12 -14.35 19.51
N ARG A 321 -25.40 -15.47 19.32
CA ARG A 321 -25.42 -16.63 20.22
C ARG A 321 -24.47 -16.52 21.41
N GLY A 322 -23.63 -15.48 21.44
CA GLY A 322 -22.57 -15.36 22.43
C GLY A 322 -21.45 -16.40 22.27
N GLU A 323 -21.29 -16.93 21.06
CA GLU A 323 -20.24 -17.87 20.69
C GLU A 323 -18.96 -17.10 20.31
N PRO A 324 -17.76 -17.68 20.55
CA PRO A 324 -16.51 -17.07 20.14
C PRO A 324 -16.44 -16.83 18.63
N THR A 325 -15.89 -15.68 18.24
CA THR A 325 -15.69 -15.32 16.83
C THR A 325 -14.21 -15.20 16.48
N LYS A 326 -13.86 -15.33 15.19
CA LYS A 326 -12.52 -14.96 14.70
C LYS A 326 -12.19 -13.48 14.93
N LEU A 327 -13.18 -12.63 15.19
CA LEU A 327 -12.94 -11.25 15.59
C LEU A 327 -12.33 -11.15 17.00
N GLU A 328 -12.56 -12.12 17.90
CA GLU A 328 -11.99 -12.10 19.26
C GLU A 328 -10.61 -12.78 19.31
N LEU A 329 -10.35 -13.72 18.39
CA LEU A 329 -9.09 -14.44 18.29
C LEU A 329 -8.06 -13.62 17.52
N PRO A 330 -6.80 -13.45 18.00
CA PRO A 330 -5.74 -12.81 17.22
C PRO A 330 -5.74 -13.36 15.80
N GLU A 331 -5.61 -12.50 14.78
CA GLU A 331 -5.44 -13.00 13.42
C GLU A 331 -4.18 -13.87 13.41
N GLU A 332 -4.36 -15.19 13.29
CA GLU A 332 -3.27 -16.09 12.97
C GLU A 332 -2.72 -15.59 11.64
N SER A 333 -1.44 -15.22 11.60
CA SER A 333 -0.79 -14.79 10.36
C SER A 333 -0.84 -15.96 9.39
N ASP A 334 -1.59 -15.83 8.30
CA ASP A 334 -1.60 -16.80 7.20
C ASP A 334 -0.26 -16.83 6.41
N ASP A 335 0.76 -16.11 6.87
CA ASP A 335 2.11 -16.12 6.31
C ASP A 335 3.03 -17.09 7.08
N ALA A 336 3.22 -18.28 6.52
CA ALA A 336 4.29 -19.22 6.84
C ALA A 336 5.19 -19.45 5.62
#